data_AF-A0A1B6MF43-F1
#
_entry.id   AF-A0A1B6MF43-F1
#
_cell.length_a   1.000
_cell.length_b   1.000
_cell.length_c   1.000
_cell.angle_alpha   90.00
_cell.angle_beta   90.00
_cell.angle_gamma   90.00
#
_symmetry.space_group_name_H-M   'P 1'
#
loop_
_entity.id
_entity.type
_entity.pdbx_description
1 polymer ?
#
loop_
_entity_poly.entity_id
_entity_poly.type
_entity_poly.pdbx_seq_one_letter_code
_entity_poly.pdbx_strand_id
1 'polypeptide(L)'
;LNWQRQVKWYQQVFGSVGSLGEVYADVFLSLDPSLNVCIDAALKQHSQPLLFLIELRQLSATFASNLHSAITSQGKTDSWPKIAKGIYAPYIPYVAKYASLEEQHLSQQLTALKVSKDDLMDSVQGLGQSIASASSIAGEALKRCLNFTEGTAFCGLVRALQVYWHGYLDQYNSVLRQLELRKGLQEDWNMFQMCLTLLQTSGELLGEVKRFDGELIQSLLSTNRKSSLAEFAPLLLSASHKSELDQLIASVLSGEQSTLLESVVGALEKLCRDVHFTTHQVILAPISAQLERWTVDGSDASAPDLPDYSFTPQEFITQIGNYLMTLPQHLEPFLLHENPSLTAALRV
;
A
#
# COMPACT_ATOMS: atom_id res chain seq x y z
N LEU A 1 20.93 -6.35 40.50
CA LEU A 1 21.95 -7.44 40.50
C LEU A 1 22.47 -7.58 39.07
N ASN A 2 23.78 -7.73 38.87
CA ASN A 2 24.38 -7.85 37.53
C ASN A 2 24.61 -9.33 37.21
N TRP A 3 24.38 -9.77 35.96
CA TRP A 3 24.47 -11.19 35.51
C TRP A 3 25.73 -11.90 36.04
N GLN A 4 26.88 -11.23 35.94
CA GLN A 4 28.17 -11.77 36.40
C GLN A 4 28.20 -12.08 37.91
N ARG A 5 27.48 -11.32 38.73
CA ARG A 5 27.37 -11.59 40.18
C ARG A 5 26.48 -12.81 40.43
N GLN A 6 25.39 -12.97 39.69
CA GLN A 6 24.51 -14.13 39.79
C GLN A 6 25.20 -15.40 39.31
N VAL A 7 25.95 -15.35 38.21
CA VAL A 7 26.77 -16.48 37.74
C VAL A 7 27.81 -16.89 38.78
N LYS A 8 28.57 -15.93 39.33
CA LYS A 8 29.57 -16.22 40.37
C LYS A 8 28.94 -16.85 41.61
N TRP A 9 27.82 -16.31 42.08
CA TRP A 9 27.09 -16.85 43.22
C TRP A 9 26.56 -18.26 42.93
N TYR A 10 25.94 -18.46 41.77
CA TYR A 10 25.37 -19.75 41.39
C TYR A 10 26.45 -20.82 41.28
N GLN A 11 27.61 -20.48 40.68
CA GLN A 11 28.75 -21.38 40.59
C GLN A 11 29.32 -21.73 41.98
N GLN A 12 29.35 -20.78 42.91
CA GLN A 12 29.80 -21.01 44.29
C GLN A 12 28.87 -21.95 45.06
N VAL A 13 27.55 -21.86 44.84
CA VAL A 13 26.55 -22.63 45.58
C VAL A 13 26.32 -24.02 44.98
N PHE A 14 26.22 -24.12 43.66
CA PHE A 14 25.77 -25.34 42.96
C PHE A 14 26.90 -26.07 42.21
N GLY A 15 28.11 -25.51 42.16
CA GLY A 15 29.28 -26.14 41.52
C GLY A 15 29.23 -26.19 39.99
N SER A 16 28.10 -25.86 39.35
CA SER A 16 27.98 -25.75 37.90
C SER A 16 26.98 -24.66 37.50
N VAL A 17 27.24 -23.97 36.38
CA VAL A 17 26.34 -22.95 35.79
C VAL A 17 25.32 -23.57 34.82
N GLY A 18 25.35 -24.89 34.62
CA GLY A 18 24.62 -25.55 33.53
C GLY A 18 23.10 -25.42 33.61
N SER A 19 22.54 -25.35 34.81
CA SER A 19 21.11 -25.19 35.09
C SER A 19 20.65 -23.74 35.15
N LEU A 20 21.57 -22.76 35.16
CA LEU A 20 21.21 -21.35 35.29
C LEU A 20 20.31 -20.89 34.12
N GLY A 21 20.58 -21.35 32.90
CA GLY A 21 19.75 -21.02 31.74
C GLY A 21 18.30 -21.50 31.86
N GLU A 22 18.06 -22.65 32.50
CA GLU A 22 16.70 -23.14 32.76
C GLU A 22 15.98 -22.28 33.79
N VAL A 23 16.69 -21.85 34.85
CA VAL A 23 16.14 -20.91 35.83
C VAL A 23 15.70 -19.60 35.17
N TYR A 24 16.48 -19.07 34.23
CA TYR A 24 16.08 -17.86 33.48
C TYR A 24 14.86 -18.11 32.60
N ALA A 25 14.80 -19.24 31.90
CA ALA A 25 13.64 -19.60 31.11
C ALA A 25 12.37 -19.69 31.99
N ASP A 26 12.47 -20.32 33.16
CA ASP A 26 11.36 -20.42 34.11
C ASP A 26 10.96 -19.07 34.67
N VAL A 27 11.91 -18.18 34.98
CA VAL A 27 11.63 -16.82 35.43
C VAL A 27 10.80 -16.08 34.38
N PHE A 28 11.19 -16.08 33.10
CA PHE A 28 10.42 -15.39 32.06
C PHE A 28 8.98 -15.91 31.92
N LEU A 29 8.77 -17.21 32.18
CA LEU A 29 7.46 -17.85 32.09
C LEU A 29 6.61 -17.66 33.35
N SER A 30 7.21 -17.29 34.49
CA SER A 30 6.55 -17.24 35.81
C SER A 30 6.47 -15.83 36.41
N LEU A 31 6.84 -14.78 35.68
CA LEU A 31 6.68 -13.40 36.12
C LEU A 31 5.21 -13.09 36.47
N ASP A 32 5.00 -12.51 37.65
CA ASP A 32 3.70 -12.01 38.12
C ASP A 32 3.84 -10.53 38.57
N PRO A 33 3.18 -9.58 37.91
CA PRO A 33 2.34 -9.75 36.71
C PRO A 33 3.16 -10.19 35.48
N SER A 34 2.53 -10.98 34.61
CA SER A 34 3.17 -11.42 33.36
C SER A 34 3.51 -10.26 32.44
N LEU A 35 4.52 -10.43 31.59
CA LEU A 35 4.92 -9.41 30.61
C LEU A 35 3.76 -9.00 29.69
N ASN A 36 2.87 -9.92 29.32
CA ASN A 36 1.68 -9.61 28.53
C ASN A 36 0.78 -8.58 29.23
N VAL A 37 0.52 -8.77 30.53
CA VAL A 37 -0.30 -7.86 31.33
C VAL A 37 0.35 -6.47 31.42
N CYS A 38 1.66 -6.42 31.60
CA CYS A 38 2.40 -5.16 31.63
C CYS A 38 2.35 -4.43 30.28
N ILE A 39 2.51 -5.17 29.17
CA ILE A 39 2.42 -4.59 27.82
C ILE A 39 1.01 -4.06 27.56
N ASP A 40 -0.03 -4.84 27.86
CA ASP A 40 -1.43 -4.42 27.70
C ASP A 40 -1.74 -3.15 28.51
N ALA A 41 -1.23 -3.04 29.74
CA ALA A 41 -1.40 -1.85 30.56
C ALA A 41 -0.70 -0.62 29.95
N ALA A 42 0.50 -0.80 29.40
CA ALA A 42 1.25 0.26 28.74
C ALA A 42 0.59 0.71 27.43
N LEU A 43 0.08 -0.22 26.61
CA LEU A 43 -0.57 0.08 25.34
C LEU A 43 -1.80 0.98 25.51
N LYS A 44 -2.54 0.84 26.61
CA LYS A 44 -3.70 1.70 26.92
C LYS A 44 -3.33 3.16 27.13
N GLN A 45 -2.06 3.47 27.41
CA GLN A 45 -1.58 4.83 27.66
C GLN A 45 -0.99 5.49 26.41
N HIS A 46 -0.83 4.76 25.30
CA HIS A 46 -0.15 5.24 24.09
C HIS A 46 -1.13 5.50 22.95
N SER A 47 -0.96 6.62 22.24
CA SER A 47 -1.76 6.98 21.07
C SER A 47 -1.37 6.21 19.80
N GLN A 48 -0.14 5.68 19.76
CA GLN A 48 0.41 4.92 18.64
C GLN A 48 0.91 3.53 19.13
N PRO A 49 -0.02 2.57 19.36
CA PRO A 49 0.30 1.27 19.94
C PRO A 49 1.37 0.49 19.16
N LEU A 50 1.32 0.53 17.83
CA LEU A 50 2.25 -0.20 16.97
C LEU A 50 3.70 0.28 17.12
N LEU A 51 3.93 1.60 17.14
CA LEU A 51 5.29 2.14 17.25
C LEU A 51 5.91 1.80 18.60
N PHE A 52 5.12 1.90 19.68
CA PHE A 52 5.54 1.47 21.00
C PHE A 52 5.92 -0.03 21.04
N LEU A 53 5.15 -0.90 20.38
CA LEU A 53 5.47 -2.32 20.28
C LEU A 53 6.78 -2.58 19.52
N ILE A 54 7.06 -1.81 18.47
CA ILE A 54 8.32 -1.89 17.72
C ILE A 54 9.51 -1.52 18.61
N GLU A 55 9.42 -0.39 19.32
CA GLU A 55 10.47 0.04 20.24
C GLU A 55 10.73 -1.00 21.34
N LEU A 56 9.65 -1.51 21.94
CA LEU A 56 9.74 -2.54 22.96
C LEU A 56 10.35 -3.84 22.41
N ARG A 57 10.02 -4.22 21.18
CA ARG A 57 10.57 -5.40 20.52
C ARG A 57 12.06 -5.27 20.21
N GLN A 58 12.52 -4.07 19.82
CA GLN A 58 13.94 -3.77 19.59
C GLN A 58 14.74 -3.82 20.90
N LEU A 59 14.18 -3.30 22.00
CA LEU A 59 14.77 -3.43 23.33
C LEU A 59 14.90 -4.90 23.74
N SER A 60 13.87 -5.70 23.53
CA SER A 60 13.90 -7.14 23.80
C SER A 60 14.88 -7.90 22.91
N ALA A 61 15.06 -7.51 21.64
CA ALA A 61 16.08 -8.08 20.76
C ALA A 61 17.49 -7.79 21.27
N THR A 62 17.75 -6.54 21.69
CA THR A 62 19.03 -6.13 22.26
C THR A 62 19.31 -6.87 23.56
N PHE A 63 18.29 -7.00 24.42
CA PHE A 63 18.37 -7.79 25.65
C PHE A 63 18.68 -9.26 25.36
N ALA A 64 17.98 -9.87 24.41
CA ALA A 64 18.21 -11.25 24.00
C ALA A 64 19.65 -11.45 23.47
N SER A 65 20.15 -10.57 22.60
CA SER A 65 21.51 -10.65 22.06
C SER A 65 22.57 -10.58 23.17
N ASN A 66 22.41 -9.62 24.10
CA ASN A 66 23.30 -9.47 25.24
C ASN A 66 23.29 -10.70 26.16
N LEU A 67 22.10 -11.25 26.43
CA LEU A 67 21.94 -12.44 27.26
C LEU A 67 22.51 -13.68 26.56
N HIS A 68 22.30 -13.82 25.25
CA HIS A 68 22.87 -14.91 24.46
C HIS A 68 24.39 -14.91 24.52
N SER A 69 25.03 -13.76 24.27
CA SER A 69 26.48 -13.60 24.37
C SER A 69 27.00 -13.96 25.76
N ALA A 70 26.28 -13.52 26.81
CA ALA A 70 26.64 -13.79 28.18
C ALA A 70 26.54 -15.28 28.55
N ILE A 71 25.54 -16.00 28.04
CA ILE A 71 25.36 -17.45 28.27
C ILE A 71 26.40 -18.25 27.49
N THR A 72 26.63 -17.91 26.22
CA THR A 72 27.60 -18.60 25.36
C THR A 72 29.02 -18.50 25.93
N SER A 73 29.36 -17.39 26.62
CA SER A 73 30.64 -17.25 27.34
C SER A 73 30.87 -18.27 28.47
N GLN A 74 29.82 -18.93 28.96
CA GLN A 74 29.87 -19.89 30.08
C GLN A 74 29.88 -21.37 29.64
N GLY A 75 29.85 -21.66 28.34
CA GLY A 75 30.15 -23.00 27.82
C GLY A 75 29.00 -24.01 27.74
N LYS A 76 27.73 -23.58 27.74
CA LYS A 76 26.57 -24.42 27.37
C LYS A 76 25.48 -23.59 26.67
N THR A 77 25.06 -24.02 25.48
CA THR A 77 24.08 -23.30 24.61
C THR A 77 22.69 -23.94 24.58
N ASP A 78 22.53 -25.15 25.13
CA ASP A 78 21.30 -25.96 24.98
C ASP A 78 20.04 -25.33 25.60
N SER A 79 20.21 -24.40 26.55
CA SER A 79 19.11 -23.69 27.21
C SER A 79 18.58 -22.49 26.41
N TRP A 80 19.33 -22.00 25.41
CA TRP A 80 18.99 -20.78 24.68
C TRP A 80 17.61 -20.83 24.00
N PRO A 81 17.19 -21.91 23.32
CA PRO A 81 15.88 -21.95 22.68
C PRO A 81 14.72 -21.74 23.67
N LYS A 82 14.83 -22.28 24.89
CA LYS A 82 13.82 -22.09 25.95
C LYS A 82 13.76 -20.63 26.42
N ILE A 83 14.93 -20.00 26.59
CA ILE A 83 15.05 -18.59 27.00
C ILE A 83 14.50 -17.67 25.91
N ALA A 84 14.90 -17.87 24.65
CA ALA A 84 14.39 -17.11 23.52
C ALA A 84 12.87 -17.20 23.41
N LYS A 85 12.29 -18.40 23.61
CA LYS A 85 10.84 -18.58 23.68
C LYS A 85 10.21 -17.78 24.81
N GLY A 86 10.80 -17.75 26.01
CA GLY A 86 10.32 -16.94 27.12
C GLY A 86 10.36 -15.43 26.85
N ILE A 87 11.42 -14.94 26.20
CA ILE A 87 11.58 -13.52 25.84
C ILE A 87 10.57 -13.10 24.77
N TYR A 88 10.31 -13.95 23.78
CA TYR A 88 9.48 -13.59 22.62
C TYR A 88 8.01 -14.00 22.74
N ALA A 89 7.65 -14.90 23.65
CA ALA A 89 6.27 -15.31 23.90
C ALA A 89 5.28 -14.15 24.12
N PRO A 90 5.65 -13.04 24.82
CA PRO A 90 4.75 -11.91 25.00
C PRO A 90 4.36 -11.20 23.70
N TYR A 91 5.12 -11.35 22.61
CA TYR A 91 4.84 -10.68 21.35
C TYR A 91 3.88 -11.47 20.44
N ILE A 92 3.70 -12.78 20.68
CA ILE A 92 2.87 -13.66 19.85
C ILE A 92 1.46 -13.09 19.61
N PRO A 93 0.71 -12.62 20.64
CA PRO A 93 -0.63 -12.09 20.44
C PRO A 93 -0.67 -10.85 19.55
N TYR A 94 0.37 -10.03 19.60
CA TYR A 94 0.48 -8.77 18.84
C TYR A 94 0.96 -9.02 17.41
N VAL A 95 1.86 -9.99 17.20
CA VAL A 95 2.26 -10.44 15.85
C VAL A 95 1.05 -11.06 15.13
N ALA A 96 0.24 -11.86 15.82
CA ALA A 96 -1.00 -12.40 15.26
C ALA A 96 -2.02 -11.31 14.86
N LYS A 97 -2.01 -10.16 15.56
CA LYS A 97 -2.88 -9.00 15.29
C LYS A 97 -2.21 -7.93 14.43
N TYR A 98 -1.02 -8.22 13.87
CA TYR A 98 -0.21 -7.21 13.19
C TYR A 98 -0.96 -6.49 12.06
N ALA A 99 -1.73 -7.23 11.25
CA ALA A 99 -2.55 -6.66 10.17
C ALA A 99 -3.45 -5.52 10.69
N SER A 100 -4.21 -5.77 11.77
CA SER A 100 -5.12 -4.77 12.34
C SER A 100 -4.39 -3.55 12.93
N LEU A 101 -3.22 -3.76 13.54
CA LEU A 101 -2.40 -2.68 14.11
C LEU A 101 -1.81 -1.79 13.01
N GLU A 102 -1.33 -2.41 11.93
CA GLU A 102 -0.77 -1.70 10.78
C GLU A 102 -1.88 -0.99 9.98
N GLU A 103 -3.04 -1.62 9.77
CA GLU A 103 -4.20 -1.00 9.13
C GLU A 103 -4.64 0.28 9.85
N GLN A 104 -4.75 0.22 11.18
CA GLN A 104 -5.11 1.39 11.98
C GLN A 104 -4.06 2.51 11.83
N HIS A 105 -2.78 2.17 11.85
CA HIS A 105 -1.70 3.15 11.68
C HIS A 105 -1.71 3.76 10.26
N LEU A 106 -1.83 2.93 9.23
CA LEU A 106 -1.88 3.37 7.84
C LEU A 106 -3.10 4.24 7.55
N SER A 107 -4.27 3.91 8.11
CA SER A 107 -5.48 4.72 8.00
C SER A 107 -5.31 6.13 8.57
N GLN A 108 -4.62 6.26 9.71
CA GLN A 108 -4.28 7.56 10.30
C GLN A 108 -3.34 8.37 9.39
N GLN A 109 -2.30 7.73 8.84
CA GLN A 109 -1.37 8.38 7.91
C GLN A 109 -2.06 8.82 6.62
N LEU A 110 -2.94 7.97 6.08
CA LEU A 110 -3.72 8.28 4.87
C LEU A 110 -4.63 9.49 5.08
N THR A 111 -5.29 9.56 6.24
CA THR A 111 -6.14 10.71 6.60
C THR A 111 -5.33 11.99 6.73
N ALA A 112 -4.09 11.90 7.20
CA ALA A 112 -3.17 13.03 7.32
C ALA A 112 -2.64 13.54 5.96
N LEU A 113 -2.70 12.73 4.89
CA LEU A 113 -2.19 13.07 3.55
C LEU A 113 -2.92 14.26 2.89
N LYS A 114 -4.12 14.64 3.39
CA LYS A 114 -4.94 15.80 2.96
C LYS A 114 -4.93 16.07 1.44
N VAL A 115 -5.41 15.11 0.67
CA VAL A 115 -5.43 15.21 -0.80
C VAL A 115 -6.62 16.02 -1.32
N SER A 116 -7.75 15.99 -0.62
CA SER A 116 -8.97 16.69 -1.04
C SER A 116 -8.91 18.17 -0.66
N LYS A 117 -9.19 19.03 -1.65
CA LYS A 117 -9.30 20.49 -1.52
C LYS A 117 -10.70 20.94 -1.97
N ASP A 118 -11.06 22.19 -1.67
CA ASP A 118 -12.38 22.75 -2.03
C ASP A 118 -12.59 22.86 -3.55
N ASP A 119 -11.51 23.08 -4.30
CA ASP A 119 -11.52 23.10 -5.77
C ASP A 119 -11.15 21.74 -6.39
N LEU A 120 -11.81 21.40 -7.51
CA LEU A 120 -11.68 20.10 -8.17
C LEU A 120 -10.35 19.97 -8.93
N MET A 121 -9.89 21.02 -9.59
CA MET A 121 -8.59 21.00 -10.28
C MET A 121 -7.47 20.87 -9.26
N ASP A 122 -7.58 21.60 -8.15
CA ASP A 122 -6.69 21.50 -7.01
C ASP A 122 -6.65 20.09 -6.39
N SER A 123 -7.79 19.39 -6.37
CA SER A 123 -7.88 18.00 -5.91
C SER A 123 -7.22 17.02 -6.89
N VAL A 124 -7.41 17.20 -8.20
CA VAL A 124 -6.74 16.40 -9.25
C VAL A 124 -5.22 16.58 -9.16
N GLN A 125 -4.73 17.81 -9.03
CA GLN A 125 -3.30 18.07 -8.87
C GLN A 125 -2.76 17.56 -7.53
N GLY A 126 -3.55 17.68 -6.47
CA GLY A 126 -3.22 17.14 -5.15
C GLY A 126 -2.99 15.63 -5.17
N LEU A 127 -3.81 14.88 -5.92
CA LEU A 127 -3.65 13.43 -6.10
C LEU A 127 -2.28 13.09 -6.66
N GLY A 128 -1.86 13.74 -7.76
CA GLY A 128 -0.54 13.55 -8.36
C GLY A 128 0.61 13.88 -7.41
N GLN A 129 0.55 15.03 -6.74
CA GLN A 129 1.59 15.47 -5.80
C GLN A 129 1.72 14.54 -4.58
N SER A 130 0.65 13.85 -4.21
CA SER A 130 0.61 12.99 -3.02
C SER A 130 1.11 11.56 -3.26
N ILE A 131 1.35 11.15 -4.52
CA ILE A 131 1.81 9.78 -4.87
C ILE A 131 3.12 9.43 -4.15
N ALA A 132 4.12 10.30 -4.17
CA ALA A 132 5.41 10.05 -3.54
C ALA A 132 5.28 9.85 -2.02
N SER A 133 4.44 10.66 -1.37
CA SER A 133 4.15 10.52 0.06
C SER A 133 3.38 9.22 0.36
N ALA A 134 2.39 8.88 -0.47
CA ALA A 134 1.64 7.64 -0.33
C ALA A 134 2.54 6.39 -0.47
N SER A 135 3.46 6.42 -1.44
CA SER A 135 4.49 5.39 -1.66
C SER A 135 5.47 5.31 -0.49
N SER A 136 5.90 6.45 0.05
CA SER A 136 6.77 6.51 1.24
C SER A 136 6.10 5.87 2.47
N ILE A 137 4.81 6.15 2.71
CA ILE A 137 4.06 5.55 3.83
C ILE A 137 4.01 4.02 3.72
N ALA A 138 3.79 3.50 2.51
CA ALA A 138 3.80 2.05 2.24
C ALA A 138 5.20 1.43 2.46
N GLY A 139 6.26 2.12 2.00
CA GLY A 139 7.65 1.74 2.24
C GLY A 139 8.01 1.69 3.73
N GLU A 140 7.55 2.66 4.51
CA GLU A 140 7.73 2.65 5.97
C GLU A 140 6.96 1.51 6.65
N ALA A 141 5.81 1.08 6.11
CA ALA A 141 5.07 -0.08 6.61
C ALA A 141 5.88 -1.38 6.46
N LEU A 142 6.53 -1.55 5.30
CA LEU A 142 7.43 -2.68 5.08
C LEU A 142 8.58 -2.69 6.12
N LYS A 143 9.21 -1.54 6.36
CA LYS A 143 10.27 -1.41 7.39
C LYS A 143 9.76 -1.74 8.79
N ARG A 144 8.58 -1.24 9.16
CA ARG A 144 7.94 -1.56 10.45
C ARG A 144 7.67 -3.05 10.61
N CYS A 145 7.15 -3.70 9.58
CA CYS A 145 6.91 -5.15 9.59
C CYS A 145 8.19 -5.95 9.85
N LEU A 146 9.28 -5.59 9.16
CA LEU A 146 10.57 -6.24 9.35
C LEU A 146 11.11 -6.00 10.76
N ASN A 147 11.07 -4.75 11.24
CA ASN A 147 11.58 -4.38 12.57
C ASN A 147 10.79 -5.04 13.72
N PHE A 148 9.48 -5.22 13.56
CA PHE A 148 8.65 -5.83 14.61
C PHE A 148 8.66 -7.35 14.59
N THR A 149 8.59 -7.93 13.39
CA THR A 149 8.22 -9.34 13.21
C THR A 149 9.30 -10.17 12.53
N GLU A 150 10.41 -9.56 12.10
CA GLU A 150 11.47 -10.23 11.33
C GLU A 150 10.94 -10.87 10.04
N GLY A 151 9.85 -10.30 9.50
CA GLY A 151 9.13 -10.77 8.31
C GLY A 151 8.11 -11.88 8.56
N THR A 152 7.93 -12.35 9.80
CA THR A 152 6.96 -13.43 10.10
C THR A 152 5.50 -13.01 9.89
N ALA A 153 5.20 -11.70 9.95
CA ALA A 153 3.85 -11.18 9.72
C ALA A 153 3.62 -10.67 8.28
N PHE A 154 4.38 -11.16 7.30
CA PHE A 154 4.30 -10.66 5.92
C PHE A 154 2.90 -10.79 5.31
N CYS A 155 2.17 -11.89 5.57
CA CYS A 155 0.78 -12.05 5.15
C CYS A 155 -0.12 -10.95 5.70
N GLY A 156 0.09 -10.57 6.96
CA GLY A 156 -0.63 -9.47 7.61
C GLY A 156 -0.25 -8.10 7.04
N LEU A 157 1.02 -7.88 6.70
CA LEU A 157 1.49 -6.67 6.02
C LEU A 157 0.80 -6.51 4.65
N VAL A 158 0.78 -7.57 3.82
CA VAL A 158 0.15 -7.53 2.49
C VAL A 158 -1.32 -7.18 2.62
N ARG A 159 -2.04 -7.80 3.57
CA ARG A 159 -3.45 -7.48 3.84
C ARG A 159 -3.64 -6.00 4.22
N ALA A 160 -2.82 -5.48 5.13
CA ALA A 160 -2.89 -4.08 5.55
C ALA A 160 -2.59 -3.10 4.41
N LEU A 161 -1.59 -3.41 3.58
CA LEU A 161 -1.23 -2.61 2.42
C LEU A 161 -2.33 -2.62 1.34
N GLN A 162 -3.00 -3.76 1.14
CA GLN A 162 -4.15 -3.81 0.24
C GLN A 162 -5.24 -2.85 0.73
N VAL A 163 -5.62 -2.88 2.00
CA VAL A 163 -6.62 -1.95 2.58
C VAL A 163 -6.19 -0.49 2.41
N TYR A 164 -4.92 -0.18 2.71
CA TYR A 164 -4.37 1.16 2.57
C TYR A 164 -4.45 1.69 1.12
N TRP A 165 -4.01 0.91 0.14
CA TRP A 165 -4.04 1.33 -1.25
C TRP A 165 -5.47 1.48 -1.78
N HIS A 166 -6.40 0.60 -1.39
CA HIS A 166 -7.82 0.79 -1.72
C HIS A 166 -8.36 2.10 -1.14
N GLY A 167 -8.03 2.43 0.11
CA GLY A 167 -8.42 3.71 0.71
C GLY A 167 -7.81 4.92 -0.01
N TYR A 168 -6.61 4.81 -0.57
CA TYR A 168 -6.01 5.86 -1.40
C TYR A 168 -6.71 5.94 -2.78
N LEU A 169 -7.05 4.81 -3.40
CA LEU A 169 -7.81 4.75 -4.66
C LEU A 169 -9.23 5.31 -4.51
N ASP A 170 -9.85 5.21 -3.35
CA ASP A 170 -11.16 5.83 -3.09
C ASP A 170 -11.14 7.36 -3.30
N GLN A 171 -9.98 8.00 -3.08
CA GLN A 171 -9.81 9.43 -3.33
C GLN A 171 -9.82 9.74 -4.84
N TYR A 172 -9.17 8.91 -5.65
CA TYR A 172 -9.23 8.99 -7.11
C TYR A 172 -10.66 8.74 -7.61
N ASN A 173 -11.33 7.70 -7.11
CA ASN A 173 -12.70 7.38 -7.47
C ASN A 173 -13.67 8.52 -7.11
N SER A 174 -13.46 9.20 -5.99
CA SER A 174 -14.25 10.37 -5.60
C SER A 174 -14.08 11.52 -6.59
N VAL A 175 -12.84 11.82 -7.01
CA VAL A 175 -12.56 12.87 -8.00
C VAL A 175 -13.15 12.50 -9.37
N LEU A 176 -12.99 11.25 -9.82
CA LEU A 176 -13.59 10.78 -11.07
C LEU A 176 -15.11 10.94 -11.08
N ARG A 177 -15.80 10.53 -10.00
CA ARG A 177 -17.26 10.70 -9.87
C ARG A 177 -17.68 12.18 -9.95
N GLN A 178 -16.87 13.08 -9.39
CA GLN A 178 -17.14 14.53 -9.47
C GLN A 178 -16.97 15.07 -10.91
N LEU A 179 -15.98 14.58 -11.65
CA LEU A 179 -15.81 14.90 -13.07
C LEU A 179 -16.99 14.35 -13.90
N GLU A 180 -17.40 13.10 -13.66
CA GLU A 180 -18.55 12.50 -14.33
C GLU A 180 -19.86 13.24 -14.08
N LEU A 181 -20.03 13.83 -12.89
CA LEU A 181 -21.22 14.63 -12.56
C LEU A 181 -21.23 16.00 -13.25
N ARG A 182 -20.04 16.60 -13.44
CA ARG A 182 -19.89 17.94 -14.01
C ARG A 182 -19.77 17.96 -15.53
N LYS A 183 -19.55 16.81 -16.19
CA LYS A 183 -19.37 16.75 -17.65
C LYS A 183 -20.65 17.21 -18.36
N GLY A 184 -20.48 18.10 -19.34
CA GLY A 184 -21.56 18.64 -20.16
C GLY A 184 -21.40 18.27 -21.63
N LEU A 185 -22.36 18.70 -22.45
CA LEU A 185 -22.35 18.52 -23.90
C LEU A 185 -21.56 19.61 -24.66
N GLN A 186 -21.13 20.66 -23.96
CA GLN A 186 -20.41 21.80 -24.55
C GLN A 186 -18.90 21.63 -24.43
N GLU A 187 -18.17 22.41 -25.23
CA GLU A 187 -16.71 22.51 -25.13
C GLU A 187 -16.30 23.02 -23.74
N ASP A 188 -15.53 22.20 -23.03
CA ASP A 188 -14.93 22.55 -21.75
C ASP A 188 -13.47 22.04 -21.70
N TRP A 189 -12.54 22.90 -22.12
CA TRP A 189 -11.11 22.59 -22.10
C TRP A 189 -10.60 22.38 -20.68
N ASN A 190 -11.18 23.04 -19.68
CA ASN A 190 -10.78 22.87 -18.29
C ASN A 190 -11.11 21.44 -17.80
N MET A 191 -12.32 20.96 -18.10
CA MET A 191 -12.72 19.58 -17.86
C MET A 191 -11.81 18.58 -18.57
N PHE A 192 -11.49 18.84 -19.83
CA PHE A 192 -10.60 17.99 -20.61
C PHE A 192 -9.19 17.90 -19.98
N GLN A 193 -8.62 19.02 -19.56
CA GLN A 193 -7.31 19.06 -18.88
C GLN A 193 -7.33 18.33 -17.53
N MET A 194 -8.41 18.47 -16.75
CA MET A 194 -8.58 17.72 -15.50
C MET A 194 -8.63 16.20 -15.75
N CYS A 195 -9.38 15.76 -16.77
CA CYS A 195 -9.47 14.34 -17.11
C CYS A 195 -8.13 13.76 -17.59
N LEU A 196 -7.38 14.50 -18.41
CA LEU A 196 -6.04 14.09 -18.85
C LEU A 196 -5.03 14.04 -17.70
N THR A 197 -5.07 15.01 -16.80
CA THR A 197 -4.19 15.02 -15.62
C THR A 197 -4.53 13.87 -14.68
N LEU A 198 -5.82 13.57 -14.48
CA LEU A 198 -6.26 12.41 -13.70
C LEU A 198 -5.81 11.10 -14.35
N LEU A 199 -5.86 11.00 -15.68
CA LEU A 199 -5.42 9.81 -16.42
C LEU A 199 -3.90 9.60 -16.27
N GLN A 200 -3.13 10.67 -16.43
CA GLN A 200 -1.68 10.64 -16.25
C GLN A 200 -1.28 10.22 -14.83
N THR A 201 -1.88 10.83 -13.82
CA THR A 201 -1.59 10.53 -12.40
C THR A 201 -2.04 9.12 -12.01
N SER A 202 -3.15 8.61 -12.57
CA SER A 202 -3.58 7.21 -12.40
C SER A 202 -2.54 6.24 -12.98
N GLY A 203 -1.98 6.56 -14.15
CA GLY A 203 -0.89 5.78 -14.76
C GLY A 203 0.42 5.82 -13.96
N GLU A 204 0.75 6.98 -13.40
CA GLU A 204 1.91 7.13 -12.52
C GLU A 204 1.75 6.28 -11.24
N LEU A 205 0.57 6.35 -10.62
CA LEU A 205 0.23 5.52 -9.48
C LEU A 205 0.32 4.02 -9.81
N LEU A 206 -0.12 3.61 -11.00
CA LEU A 206 -0.03 2.21 -11.44
C LEU A 206 1.42 1.74 -11.55
N GLY A 207 2.29 2.58 -12.10
CA GLY A 207 3.73 2.32 -12.13
C GLY A 207 4.31 2.18 -10.74
N GLU A 208 3.98 3.10 -9.83
CA GLU A 208 4.48 3.11 -8.46
C GLU A 208 4.01 1.90 -7.64
N VAL A 209 2.74 1.52 -7.74
CA VAL A 209 2.20 0.33 -7.05
C VAL A 209 2.86 -0.95 -7.58
N LYS A 210 3.06 -1.08 -8.91
CA LYS A 210 3.75 -2.24 -9.50
C LYS A 210 5.23 -2.29 -9.09
N ARG A 211 5.91 -1.13 -9.02
CA ARG A 211 7.29 -1.03 -8.51
C ARG A 211 7.37 -1.49 -7.05
N PHE A 212 6.49 -0.97 -6.20
CA PHE A 212 6.45 -1.32 -4.78
C PHE A 212 6.08 -2.78 -4.54
N ASP A 213 5.17 -3.36 -5.33
CA ASP A 213 4.85 -4.79 -5.28
C ASP A 213 6.09 -5.66 -5.56
N GLY A 214 6.90 -5.27 -6.54
CA GLY A 214 8.21 -5.89 -6.78
C GLY A 214 9.16 -5.80 -5.58
N GLU A 215 9.19 -4.66 -4.89
CA GLU A 215 9.98 -4.47 -3.66
C GLU A 215 9.50 -5.35 -2.51
N LEU A 216 8.18 -5.52 -2.35
CA LEU A 216 7.60 -6.45 -1.37
C LEU A 216 8.05 -7.89 -1.65
N ILE A 217 7.93 -8.35 -2.89
CA ILE A 217 8.35 -9.70 -3.30
C ILE A 217 9.83 -9.90 -3.03
N GLN A 218 10.69 -8.96 -3.44
CA GLN A 218 12.13 -9.04 -3.18
C GLN A 218 12.44 -9.06 -1.68
N SER A 219 11.74 -8.26 -0.88
CA SER A 219 11.90 -8.25 0.56
C SER A 219 11.54 -9.60 1.17
N LEU A 220 10.38 -10.18 0.83
CA LEU A 220 9.93 -11.50 1.30
C LEU A 220 10.98 -12.58 0.99
N LEU A 221 11.43 -12.63 -0.26
CA LEU A 221 12.41 -13.62 -0.71
C LEU A 221 13.77 -13.42 -0.02
N SER A 222 14.20 -12.17 0.20
CA SER A 222 15.45 -11.87 0.89
C SER A 222 15.42 -12.30 2.36
N THR A 223 14.29 -12.07 3.04
CA THR A 223 14.07 -12.48 4.44
C THR A 223 14.04 -14.00 4.57
N ASN A 224 13.40 -14.69 3.62
CA ASN A 224 13.40 -16.14 3.57
C ASN A 224 14.81 -16.73 3.38
N ARG A 225 15.65 -16.11 2.52
CA ARG A 225 17.03 -16.54 2.29
C ARG A 225 17.96 -16.33 3.49
N LYS A 226 17.75 -15.26 4.27
CA LYS A 226 18.62 -14.86 5.40
C LYS A 226 18.45 -15.71 6.67
N SER A 227 17.64 -16.77 6.64
CA SER A 227 17.34 -17.63 7.80
C SER A 227 16.57 -16.94 8.94
N SER A 228 16.32 -15.63 8.90
CA SER A 228 15.59 -14.91 9.94
C SER A 228 14.16 -15.46 10.10
N LEU A 229 13.47 -15.78 9.00
CA LEU A 229 12.17 -16.46 9.07
C LEU A 229 12.27 -17.82 9.76
N ALA A 230 13.31 -18.61 9.47
CA ALA A 230 13.49 -19.92 10.08
C ALA A 230 13.77 -19.82 11.59
N GLU A 231 14.46 -18.78 12.03
CA GLU A 231 14.75 -18.50 13.44
C GLU A 231 13.51 -18.00 14.19
N PHE A 232 12.78 -17.03 13.63
CA PHE A 232 11.71 -16.34 14.34
C PHE A 232 10.32 -16.95 14.14
N ALA A 233 10.04 -17.66 13.04
CA ALA A 233 8.74 -18.28 12.82
C ALA A 233 8.34 -19.27 13.94
N PRO A 234 9.22 -20.15 14.45
CA PRO A 234 8.89 -21.03 15.58
C PRO A 234 8.64 -20.29 16.91
N LEU A 235 9.15 -19.06 17.03
CA LEU A 235 9.08 -18.24 18.25
C LEU A 235 7.84 -17.35 18.27
N LEU A 236 7.43 -16.84 17.10
CA LEU A 236 6.41 -15.80 16.98
C LEU A 236 5.09 -16.28 16.35
N LEU A 237 5.10 -17.37 15.57
CA LEU A 237 3.91 -17.82 14.83
C LEU A 237 3.22 -19.02 15.47
N SER A 238 1.91 -19.08 15.28
CA SER A 238 1.13 -20.29 15.48
C SER A 238 1.31 -21.25 14.30
N ALA A 239 0.93 -22.52 14.45
CA ALA A 239 0.98 -23.49 13.36
C ALA A 239 0.17 -23.04 12.13
N SER A 240 -0.97 -22.39 12.35
CA SER A 240 -1.82 -21.86 11.27
C SER A 240 -1.14 -20.71 10.52
N HIS A 241 -0.65 -19.68 11.23
CA HIS A 241 0.00 -18.54 10.58
C HIS A 241 1.31 -18.92 9.90
N LYS A 242 2.04 -19.91 10.44
CA LYS A 242 3.21 -20.47 9.77
C LYS A 242 2.85 -21.12 8.45
N SER A 243 1.79 -21.94 8.42
CA SER A 243 1.31 -22.55 7.18
C SER A 243 0.88 -21.51 6.13
N GLU A 244 0.22 -20.43 6.55
CA GLU A 244 -0.17 -19.33 5.65
C GLU A 244 1.06 -18.65 5.03
N LEU A 245 2.08 -18.37 5.84
CA LEU A 245 3.35 -17.79 5.37
C LEU A 245 4.11 -18.73 4.43
N ASP A 246 4.21 -20.02 4.77
CA ASP A 246 4.89 -21.02 3.95
C ASP A 246 4.19 -21.18 2.59
N GLN A 247 2.85 -21.15 2.55
CA GLN A 247 2.07 -21.17 1.31
C GLN A 247 2.33 -19.92 0.46
N LEU A 248 2.35 -18.73 1.06
CA LEU A 248 2.66 -17.48 0.36
C LEU A 248 4.07 -17.50 -0.24
N ILE A 249 5.06 -18.01 0.49
CA ILE A 249 6.43 -18.12 -0.02
C ILE A 249 6.49 -19.11 -1.18
N ALA A 250 5.77 -20.24 -1.08
CA ALA A 250 5.72 -21.25 -2.13
C ALA A 250 5.03 -20.74 -3.42
N SER A 251 3.93 -20.00 -3.30
CA SER A 251 3.23 -19.41 -4.47
C SER A 251 4.10 -18.38 -5.19
N VAL A 252 4.87 -17.58 -4.45
CA VAL A 252 5.80 -16.61 -5.04
C VAL A 252 7.00 -17.31 -5.69
N LEU A 253 7.56 -18.34 -5.06
CA LEU A 253 8.71 -19.08 -5.61
C LEU A 253 8.36 -19.92 -6.85
N SER A 254 7.15 -20.48 -6.90
CA SER A 254 6.64 -21.22 -8.06
C SER A 254 6.27 -20.32 -9.23
N GLY A 255 6.13 -19.01 -9.00
CA GLY A 255 5.69 -18.04 -10.00
C GLY A 255 4.17 -18.02 -10.21
N GLU A 256 3.40 -18.77 -9.42
CA GLU A 256 1.92 -18.72 -9.45
C GLU A 256 1.40 -17.34 -9.03
N GLN A 257 2.02 -16.73 -8.02
CA GLN A 257 1.74 -15.35 -7.63
C GLN A 257 2.81 -14.41 -8.16
N SER A 258 2.48 -13.72 -9.25
CA SER A 258 3.31 -12.67 -9.84
C SER A 258 3.15 -11.32 -9.16
N THR A 259 2.04 -11.12 -8.43
CA THR A 259 1.77 -9.89 -7.66
C THR A 259 1.19 -10.23 -6.29
N LEU A 260 1.58 -9.47 -5.26
CA LEU A 260 1.03 -9.58 -3.90
C LEU A 260 -0.15 -8.62 -3.69
N LEU A 261 -0.20 -7.54 -4.47
CA LEU A 261 -1.22 -6.51 -4.47
C LEU A 261 -2.22 -6.67 -5.63
N GLU A 262 -2.52 -7.90 -6.04
CA GLU A 262 -3.36 -8.21 -7.22
C GLU A 262 -4.71 -7.45 -7.22
N SER A 263 -5.40 -7.43 -6.08
CA SER A 263 -6.68 -6.72 -5.91
C SER A 263 -6.55 -5.21 -6.17
N VAL A 264 -5.47 -4.60 -5.68
CA VAL A 264 -5.17 -3.17 -5.87
C VAL A 264 -4.81 -2.88 -7.32
N VAL A 265 -3.94 -3.71 -7.91
CA VAL A 265 -3.52 -3.57 -9.32
C VAL A 265 -4.75 -3.67 -10.23
N GLY A 266 -5.62 -4.65 -10.03
CA GLY A 266 -6.86 -4.79 -10.80
C GLY A 266 -7.83 -3.61 -10.62
N ALA A 267 -7.95 -3.07 -9.40
CA ALA A 267 -8.78 -1.89 -9.12
C ALA A 267 -8.23 -0.63 -9.80
N LEU A 268 -6.91 -0.45 -9.80
CA LEU A 268 -6.24 0.68 -10.43
C LEU A 268 -6.26 0.59 -11.96
N GLU A 269 -6.13 -0.63 -12.51
CA GLU A 269 -6.32 -0.86 -13.93
C GLU A 269 -7.74 -0.53 -14.38
N LYS A 270 -8.73 -0.88 -13.56
CA LYS A 270 -10.12 -0.45 -13.77
C LYS A 270 -10.26 1.07 -13.72
N LEU A 271 -9.67 1.73 -12.72
CA LEU A 271 -9.68 3.20 -12.63
C LEU A 271 -9.10 3.84 -13.90
N CYS A 272 -7.96 3.35 -14.41
CA CYS A 272 -7.38 3.86 -15.66
C CYS A 272 -8.36 3.76 -16.83
N ARG A 273 -9.08 2.63 -16.98
CA ARG A 273 -10.11 2.46 -18.02
C ARG A 273 -11.29 3.41 -17.84
N ASP A 274 -11.78 3.57 -16.61
CA ASP A 274 -12.93 4.42 -16.30
C ASP A 274 -12.59 5.92 -16.54
N VAL A 275 -11.38 6.34 -16.15
CA VAL A 275 -10.87 7.70 -16.44
C VAL A 275 -10.68 7.88 -17.95
N HIS A 276 -10.07 6.92 -18.64
CA HIS A 276 -9.88 6.99 -20.09
C HIS A 276 -11.22 7.12 -20.83
N PHE A 277 -12.22 6.31 -20.45
CA PHE A 277 -13.57 6.39 -20.99
C PHE A 277 -14.21 7.76 -20.74
N THR A 278 -14.05 8.31 -19.54
CA THR A 278 -14.56 9.65 -19.22
C THR A 278 -13.87 10.74 -20.04
N THR A 279 -12.54 10.69 -20.17
CA THR A 279 -11.76 11.59 -21.03
C THR A 279 -12.27 11.54 -22.47
N HIS A 280 -12.52 10.33 -22.98
CA HIS A 280 -13.05 10.12 -24.33
C HIS A 280 -14.49 10.66 -24.51
N GLN A 281 -15.33 10.59 -23.48
CA GLN A 281 -16.64 11.23 -23.53
C GLN A 281 -16.54 12.75 -23.55
N VAL A 282 -15.66 13.34 -22.73
CA VAL A 282 -15.49 14.79 -22.65
C VAL A 282 -14.98 15.37 -23.98
N ILE A 283 -14.01 14.71 -24.62
CA ILE A 283 -13.46 15.16 -25.92
C ILE A 283 -14.45 15.01 -27.09
N LEU A 284 -15.33 14.00 -27.07
CA LEU A 284 -16.30 13.80 -28.15
C LEU A 284 -17.65 14.49 -27.93
N ALA A 285 -17.97 14.89 -26.71
CA ALA A 285 -19.25 15.49 -26.37
C ALA A 285 -19.62 16.69 -27.27
N PRO A 286 -18.73 17.67 -27.53
CA PRO A 286 -19.05 18.81 -28.40
C PRO A 286 -19.38 18.38 -29.83
N ILE A 287 -18.68 17.38 -30.36
CA ILE A 287 -18.90 16.85 -31.71
C ILE A 287 -20.25 16.14 -31.78
N SER A 288 -20.54 15.27 -30.80
CA SER A 288 -21.81 14.54 -30.74
C SER A 288 -23.02 15.47 -30.66
N ALA A 289 -22.93 16.53 -29.85
CA ALA A 289 -24.01 17.51 -29.71
C ALA A 289 -24.30 18.26 -31.02
N GLN A 290 -23.28 18.54 -31.83
CA GLN A 290 -23.45 19.19 -33.13
C GLN A 290 -24.01 18.23 -34.18
N LEU A 291 -23.62 16.95 -34.13
CA LEU A 291 -24.16 15.92 -35.02
C LEU A 291 -25.63 15.57 -34.70
N GLU A 292 -26.04 15.61 -33.44
CA GLU A 292 -27.44 15.40 -33.03
C GLU A 292 -28.35 16.54 -33.46
N ARG A 293 -27.86 17.79 -33.49
CA ARG A 293 -28.64 18.92 -34.02
C ARG A 293 -29.02 18.73 -35.50
N TRP A 294 -28.12 18.11 -36.27
CA TRP A 294 -28.36 17.80 -37.68
C TRP A 294 -29.47 16.75 -37.88
N THR A 295 -29.52 15.70 -37.04
CA THR A 295 -30.53 14.65 -37.19
C THR A 295 -31.94 15.13 -36.86
N VAL A 296 -32.08 16.14 -35.98
CA VAL A 296 -33.36 16.74 -35.62
C VAL A 296 -33.87 17.66 -36.73
N ASP A 297 -33.02 18.54 -37.28
CA ASP A 297 -33.39 19.45 -38.37
C ASP A 297 -33.67 18.72 -39.70
N GLY A 298 -33.13 17.52 -39.88
CA GLY A 298 -33.40 16.66 -41.05
C GLY A 298 -34.71 15.86 -40.99
N SER A 299 -35.47 15.93 -39.89
CA SER A 299 -36.65 15.09 -39.64
C SER A 299 -38.01 15.73 -39.96
N ASP A 300 -38.05 17.02 -40.34
CA ASP A 300 -39.25 17.67 -40.88
C ASP A 300 -39.54 17.19 -42.32
N ALA A 301 -40.10 16.00 -42.41
CA ALA A 301 -40.54 15.33 -43.63
C ALA A 301 -41.81 15.97 -44.26
N SER A 302 -41.83 17.30 -44.43
CA SER A 302 -42.95 18.01 -45.07
C SER A 302 -42.56 18.99 -46.19
N ALA A 303 -41.41 18.79 -46.85
CA ALA A 303 -41.17 19.32 -48.20
C ALA A 303 -40.10 18.48 -48.95
N PRO A 304 -40.35 18.01 -50.18
CA PRO A 304 -39.36 17.31 -51.00
C PRO A 304 -38.60 18.31 -51.87
N ASP A 305 -38.01 19.36 -51.29
CA ASP A 305 -37.02 20.15 -52.00
C ASP A 305 -35.65 19.63 -51.58
N LEU A 306 -34.89 19.14 -52.56
CA LEU A 306 -33.52 18.69 -52.35
C LEU A 306 -32.75 19.74 -51.54
N PRO A 307 -31.84 19.33 -50.63
CA PRO A 307 -31.04 20.29 -49.87
C PRO A 307 -30.31 21.19 -50.86
N ASP A 308 -30.49 22.51 -50.69
CA ASP A 308 -29.85 23.53 -51.52
C ASP A 308 -28.33 23.33 -51.40
N TYR A 309 -27.69 22.84 -52.47
CA TYR A 309 -26.26 22.53 -52.48
C TYR A 309 -25.47 23.85 -52.50
N SER A 310 -25.39 24.50 -51.34
CA SER A 310 -24.53 25.67 -51.17
C SER A 310 -23.07 25.24 -51.20
N PHE A 311 -22.22 25.94 -51.96
CA PHE A 311 -20.77 25.74 -52.01
C PHE A 311 -20.05 26.06 -50.68
N THR A 312 -20.77 26.58 -49.68
CA THR A 312 -20.26 26.90 -48.35
C THR A 312 -20.51 25.74 -47.37
N PRO A 313 -19.51 25.33 -46.56
CA PRO A 313 -19.73 24.33 -45.53
C PRO A 313 -20.83 24.78 -44.56
N GLN A 314 -21.69 23.84 -44.17
CA GLN A 314 -22.77 24.08 -43.22
C GLN A 314 -22.20 24.49 -41.85
N GLU A 315 -22.93 25.30 -41.09
CA GLU A 315 -22.42 25.91 -39.85
C GLU A 315 -21.88 24.88 -38.84
N PHE A 316 -22.56 23.74 -38.67
CA PHE A 316 -22.08 22.69 -37.77
C PHE A 316 -20.77 22.05 -38.25
N ILE A 317 -20.53 21.95 -39.57
CA ILE A 317 -19.27 21.46 -40.14
C ILE A 317 -18.15 22.45 -39.81
N THR A 318 -18.42 23.75 -39.91
CA THR A 318 -17.46 24.79 -39.51
C THR A 318 -17.18 24.76 -38.01
N GLN A 319 -18.19 24.56 -37.16
CA GLN A 319 -18.02 24.47 -35.71
C GLN A 319 -17.21 23.23 -35.29
N ILE A 320 -17.49 22.05 -35.88
CA ILE A 320 -16.68 20.83 -35.67
C ILE A 320 -15.26 21.04 -36.19
N GLY A 321 -15.10 21.65 -37.37
CA GLY A 321 -13.80 21.95 -37.96
C GLY A 321 -12.96 22.84 -37.04
N ASN A 322 -13.54 23.91 -36.50
CA ASN A 322 -12.86 24.81 -35.56
C ASN A 322 -12.44 24.07 -34.28
N TYR A 323 -13.32 23.24 -33.71
CA TYR A 323 -13.00 22.41 -32.54
C TYR A 323 -11.82 21.46 -32.79
N LEU A 324 -11.85 20.74 -33.91
CA LEU A 324 -10.79 19.80 -34.29
C LEU A 324 -9.46 20.50 -34.59
N MET A 325 -9.49 21.77 -35.00
CA MET A 325 -8.28 22.57 -35.22
C MET A 325 -7.62 23.03 -33.93
N THR A 326 -8.38 23.27 -32.85
CA THR A 326 -7.84 23.67 -31.55
C THR A 326 -7.47 22.48 -30.67
N LEU A 327 -8.10 21.32 -30.86
CA LEU A 327 -7.85 20.11 -30.07
C LEU A 327 -6.37 19.69 -29.98
N PRO A 328 -5.57 19.68 -31.06
CA PRO A 328 -4.14 19.34 -30.98
C PRO A 328 -3.36 20.21 -30.00
N GLN A 329 -3.70 21.50 -29.89
CA GLN A 329 -3.01 22.45 -28.99
C GLN A 329 -3.21 22.08 -27.51
N HIS A 330 -4.36 21.47 -27.18
CA HIS A 330 -4.67 21.01 -25.82
C HIS A 330 -4.11 19.62 -25.51
N LEU A 331 -3.78 18.83 -26.54
CA LEU A 331 -3.11 17.54 -26.42
C LEU A 331 -1.58 17.67 -26.38
N GLU A 332 -1.03 18.70 -27.03
CA GLU A 332 0.41 18.96 -27.14
C GLU A 332 1.15 18.84 -25.79
N PRO A 333 0.70 19.46 -24.68
CA PRO A 333 1.38 19.38 -23.39
C PRO A 333 1.59 17.95 -22.88
N PHE A 334 0.73 17.01 -23.28
CA PHE A 334 0.78 15.61 -22.85
C PHE A 334 1.50 14.70 -23.85
N LEU A 335 1.68 15.15 -25.10
CA LEU A 335 2.27 14.36 -26.20
C LEU A 335 3.69 14.81 -26.57
N LEU A 336 4.10 16.04 -26.24
CA LEU A 336 5.42 16.60 -26.59
C LEU A 336 6.60 15.93 -25.88
N HIS A 337 6.35 15.35 -24.70
CA HIS A 337 7.34 14.57 -23.96
C HIS A 337 6.85 13.13 -23.83
N GLU A 338 7.77 12.16 -23.95
CA GLU A 338 7.43 10.76 -23.68
C GLU A 338 6.79 10.67 -22.29
N ASN A 339 5.50 10.32 -22.28
CA ASN A 339 4.73 10.21 -21.05
C ASN A 339 4.47 8.73 -20.77
N PRO A 340 5.43 8.02 -20.12
CA PRO A 340 5.30 6.59 -19.86
C PRO A 340 4.10 6.30 -18.96
N SER A 341 3.75 7.21 -18.04
CA SER A 341 2.59 7.10 -17.16
C SER A 341 1.28 7.13 -17.95
N LEU A 342 1.10 8.12 -18.83
CA LEU A 342 -0.07 8.19 -19.71
C LEU A 342 -0.14 6.98 -20.65
N THR A 343 0.99 6.58 -21.22
CA THR A 343 1.07 5.41 -22.11
C THR A 343 0.72 4.13 -21.35
N ALA A 344 1.16 3.99 -20.10
CA ALA A 344 0.82 2.86 -19.26
C ALA A 344 -0.68 2.84 -18.94
N ALA A 345 -1.28 3.97 -18.61
CA ALA A 345 -2.73 4.08 -18.36
C ALA A 345 -3.57 3.74 -19.60
N LEU A 346 -3.10 4.14 -20.80
CA LEU A 346 -3.79 3.88 -22.08
C LEU A 346 -3.62 2.45 -22.61
N ARG A 347 -2.60 1.71 -22.15
CA ARG A 347 -2.34 0.32 -22.56
C ARG A 347 -3.12 -0.71 -21.74
N VAL A 348 -3.75 -0.28 -20.65
CA VAL A 348 -4.62 -1.07 -19.76
C VAL A 348 -6.04 -1.09 -20.29
#